data_AF-A0AA85A8F2-F1
#
_entry.id   AF-A0AA85A8F2-F1
#
_cell.length_a   1.000
_cell.length_b   1.000
_cell.length_c   1.000
_cell.angle_alpha   90.00
_cell.angle_beta   90.00
_cell.angle_gamma   90.00
#
_symmetry.space_group_name_H-M   'P 1'
#
loop_
_entity.id
_entity.type
_entity.pdbx_description
1 polymer ?
#
loop_
_entity_poly.entity_id
_entity_poly.type
_entity_poly.pdbx_seq_one_letter_code
_entity_poly.pdbx_strand_id
1 'polypeptide(L)' 'MEPVSLELLDVLPTSVLLNAFHVKILDQCVICMEKYCIGDEVIRLPCFHAFHDHCFVDWILEGCGVCCVLLKLRTHQC' A
#
# COMPACT_ATOMS: atom_id res chain seq x y z
N MET A 1 19.52 -1.44 -9.24
CA MET A 1 18.10 -1.23 -8.90
C MET A 1 17.34 -1.55 -10.17
N GLU A 2 16.88 -2.79 -10.32
CA GLU A 2 15.96 -3.10 -11.42
C GLU A 2 14.60 -2.45 -11.10
N PRO A 3 13.92 -1.88 -12.11
CA PRO A 3 12.57 -1.38 -11.90
C PRO A 3 11.69 -2.52 -11.41
N VAL A 4 10.79 -2.24 -10.45
CA VAL A 4 9.74 -3.19 -10.11
C VAL A 4 8.96 -3.43 -11.41
N SER A 5 9.03 -4.65 -11.94
CA SER A 5 8.28 -5.00 -13.14
C SER A 5 6.80 -4.85 -12.83
N LEU A 6 6.05 -4.20 -13.74
CA LEU A 6 4.60 -4.00 -13.58
C LEU A 6 3.85 -5.33 -13.34
N GLU A 7 4.42 -6.43 -13.83
CA GLU A 7 3.94 -7.80 -13.59
C GLU A 7 3.84 -8.16 -12.09
N LEU A 8 4.62 -7.54 -11.22
CA LEU A 8 4.56 -7.79 -9.77
C LEU A 8 3.40 -7.05 -9.09
N LEU A 9 2.87 -5.99 -9.71
CA LEU A 9 1.73 -5.22 -9.19
C LEU A 9 0.42 -5.99 -9.37
N ASP A 10 0.26 -6.69 -10.50
CA ASP A 10 -0.94 -7.48 -10.80
C ASP A 10 -1.14 -8.68 -9.85
N VAL A 11 -0.10 -9.05 -9.10
CA VAL A 11 -0.12 -10.18 -8.14
C VAL A 11 -0.46 -9.70 -6.72
N LEU A 12 -0.47 -8.39 -6.46
CA LEU A 12 -0.80 -7.89 -5.13
C LEU A 12 -2.31 -7.96 -4.88
N PRO A 13 -2.74 -8.43 -3.70
CA PRO A 13 -4.16 -8.50 -3.39
C PRO A 13 -4.71 -7.08 -3.17
N THR A 14 -5.49 -6.60 -4.15
CA THR A 14 -6.38 -5.45 -3.99
C THR A 14 -7.69 -5.91 -3.36
N SER A 15 -8.18 -5.15 -2.38
CA SER A 15 -9.43 -5.43 -1.68
C SER A 15 -10.21 -4.15 -1.44
N VAL A 16 -11.54 -4.25 -1.39
CA VAL A 16 -12.42 -3.10 -1.08
C VAL A 16 -12.74 -3.09 0.41
N LEU A 17 -12.70 -1.92 1.04
CA LEU A 17 -13.12 -1.76 2.43
C LEU A 17 -14.65 -1.82 2.55
N LEU A 18 -15.17 -2.98 2.91
CA LEU A 18 -16.62 -3.26 2.91
C LEU A 18 -17.39 -2.71 4.13
N ASN A 19 -16.72 -2.41 5.24
CA ASN A 19 -17.41 -2.03 6.48
C ASN A 19 -16.55 -1.15 7.40
N ALA A 20 -17.20 -0.55 8.40
CA ALA A 20 -16.56 0.32 9.38
C ALA A 20 -15.50 -0.39 10.24
N PHE A 21 -15.54 -1.72 10.37
CA PHE A 21 -14.53 -2.48 11.09
C PHE A 21 -13.20 -2.51 10.31
N HIS A 22 -13.23 -2.76 9.00
CA HIS A 22 -12.03 -2.72 8.16
C HIS A 22 -11.43 -1.31 8.10
N VAL A 23 -12.28 -0.29 7.98
CA VAL A 23 -11.86 1.11 8.07
C VAL A 23 -11.23 1.40 9.43
N LYS A 24 -11.83 0.96 10.54
CA LYS A 24 -11.29 1.23 11.88
C LYS A 24 -9.92 0.59 12.15
N ILE A 25 -9.62 -0.53 11.50
CA ILE A 25 -8.31 -1.20 11.61
C ILE A 25 -7.22 -0.41 10.86
N LEU A 26 -7.60 0.32 9.82
CA LEU A 26 -6.69 1.07 8.96
C LEU A 26 -6.79 2.56 9.29
N ASP A 27 -5.72 3.19 9.74
CA ASP A 27 -5.79 4.59 10.19
C ASP A 27 -5.94 5.58 9.01
N GLN A 28 -4.85 5.77 8.25
CA GLN A 28 -4.82 6.64 7.07
C GLN A 28 -3.82 6.11 6.05
N CYS A 29 -4.02 6.44 4.78
CA CYS A 29 -3.01 6.19 3.76
C CYS A 29 -1.83 7.13 3.97
N VAL A 30 -0.62 6.59 4.08
CA VAL A 30 0.60 7.39 4.33
C VAL A 30 1.12 8.12 3.08
N ILE A 31 0.52 7.87 1.91
CA ILE A 31 0.88 8.50 0.64
C ILE A 31 0.11 9.81 0.48
N CYS A 32 -1.23 9.75 0.48
CA CYS A 32 -2.08 10.93 0.37
C CYS A 32 -2.39 11.60 1.72
N MET A 33 -2.08 10.94 2.84
CA MET A 33 -2.37 11.40 4.21
C MET A 33 -3.88 11.49 4.53
N GLU A 34 -4.72 10.82 3.75
CA GLU A 34 -6.18 10.77 3.93
C GLU A 34 -6.63 9.51 4.69
N LYS A 35 -7.71 9.65 5.47
CA LYS A 35 -8.34 8.53 6.17
C LYS A 35 -9.05 7.62 5.19
N TYR A 36 -9.02 6.32 5.50
CA TYR A 36 -9.79 5.35 4.73
C TYR A 36 -11.30 5.50 4.94
N CYS A 37 -12.05 5.22 3.89
CA CYS A 37 -13.50 5.20 3.86
C CYS A 37 -14.03 3.84 3.40
N ILE A 38 -15.29 3.57 3.73
CA ILE A 38 -15.99 2.39 3.18
C ILE A 38 -16.11 2.60 1.66
N GLY A 39 -15.75 1.58 0.89
CA GLY A 39 -15.70 1.65 -0.57
C GLY A 39 -14.32 1.94 -1.14
N ASP A 40 -13.34 2.31 -0.31
CA ASP A 40 -11.97 2.50 -0.79
C ASP A 40 -11.35 1.18 -1.25
N GLU A 41 -10.69 1.24 -2.41
CA GLU A 41 -9.82 0.18 -2.91
C GLU A 41 -8.45 0.31 -2.26
N VAL A 42 -8.00 -0.78 -1.62
CA VAL A 42 -6.72 -0.81 -0.92
C VAL A 42 -5.88 -2.00 -1.37
N ILE A 43 -4.60 -1.73 -1.61
CA ILE A 43 -3.58 -2.76 -1.78
C ILE A 43 -2.98 -3.06 -0.41
N ARG A 44 -2.96 -4.35 -0.04
CA ARG A 44 -2.27 -4.82 1.15
C ARG A 44 -1.05 -5.65 0.78
N LEU A 45 0.12 -5.20 1.23
CA LEU A 45 1.36 -5.93 1.04
C LEU A 45 1.46 -7.15 1.98
N PRO A 46 2.31 -8.16 1.69
CA PRO A 46 2.53 -9.30 2.57
C PRO A 46 3.02 -8.93 3.99
N CYS A 47 3.59 -7.73 4.15
CA CYS A 47 4.00 -7.15 5.42
C CYS A 47 2.87 -6.42 6.17
N PHE A 48 1.62 -6.56 5.71
CA PHE A 48 0.40 -5.97 6.26
C PHE A 48 0.23 -4.46 6.14
N HIS A 49 1.17 -3.74 5.52
CA HIS A 49 0.96 -2.34 5.16
C HIS A 49 -0.13 -2.22 4.08
N ALA A 50 -0.99 -1.22 4.24
CA ALA A 50 -2.09 -0.94 3.32
C ALA A 50 -2.01 0.49 2.79
N PHE A 51 -2.35 0.64 1.51
CA PHE A 51 -2.38 1.91 0.77
C PHE A 51 -3.64 1.95 -0.07
N HIS A 52 -4.14 3.12 -0.44
CA HIS A 52 -5.09 3.19 -1.55
C HIS A 52 -4.44 2.63 -2.81
N ASP A 53 -5.21 1.88 -3.59
CA ASP A 53 -4.74 1.22 -4.82
C ASP A 53 -4.07 2.23 -5.77
N HIS A 54 -4.79 3.31 -6.12
CA HIS A 54 -4.26 4.40 -6.94
C HIS A 54 -3.00 5.05 -6.34
N CYS A 55 -3.01 5.36 -5.04
CA CYS A 55 -1.85 5.95 -4.37
C CYS A 55 -0.62 5.07 -4.49
N PHE A 56 -0.79 3.75 -4.35
CA PHE A 56 0.31 2.79 -4.46
C PHE A 56 0.81 2.65 -5.89
N VAL A 57 -0.09 2.58 -6.88
CA VAL A 57 0.25 2.50 -8.30
C VAL A 57 1.00 3.76 -8.74
N ASP A 58 0.44 4.94 -8.47
CA ASP A 58 1.06 6.23 -8.81
C ASP A 58 2.42 6.40 -8.14
N TRP A 59 2.55 6.00 -6.87
CA TRP A 59 3.82 6.03 -6.14
C TRP A 59 4.90 5.18 -6.80
N ILE A 60 4.56 3.98 -7.27
CA ILE A 60 5.52 3.07 -7.92
C ILE A 60 5.88 3.56 -9.33
N LEU A 61 4.93 4.16 -10.05
CA LEU A 61 5.13 4.66 -11.41
C LEU A 61 5.93 5.98 -11.46
N GLU A 62 5.69 6.90 -10.53
CA GLU A 62 6.27 8.25 -10.54
C GLU A 62 7.56 8.39 -9.69
N GLY A 63 7.77 7.52 -8.69
CA GLY A 63 8.79 7.75 -7.66
C GLY A 63 9.62 6.51 -7.30
N CYS A 64 10.89 6.50 -7.71
CA CYS A 64 12.01 5.72 -7.17
C CYS A 64 11.66 4.36 -6.53
N GLY A 65 11.93 3.27 -7.24
CA GLY A 65 11.83 1.86 -6.77
C GLY A 65 12.67 1.50 -5.52
N VAL A 66 13.14 2.49 -4.77
CA VAL A 66 13.63 2.36 -3.41
C VAL A 66 12.47 2.63 -2.47
N CYS A 67 11.70 1.58 -2.28
CA CYS A 67 10.69 1.57 -1.24
C CYS A 67 11.35 1.78 0.13
N CYS A 68 11.26 2.99 0.68
CA CYS A 68 11.56 3.26 2.09
C CYS A 68 10.65 2.45 3.02
N VAL A 69 9.47 2.02 2.53
CA VAL A 69 8.59 1.07 3.24
C VAL A 69 9.19 -0.34 3.23
N LEU A 70 9.85 -0.81 2.15
CA LEU A 70 10.58 -2.09 2.12
C LEU A 70 11.93 -2.00 2.85
N LEU A 71 12.58 -0.84 2.91
CA LEU A 71 13.81 -0.65 3.69
C LEU A 71 13.55 -0.68 5.20
N LYS A 72 12.40 -0.18 5.68
CA LYS A 72 11.98 -0.36 7.08
C LYS A 72 11.50 -1.78 7.40
N LEU A 73 11.29 -2.62 6.39
CA LEU A 73 10.93 -4.04 6.56
C LEU A 73 12.13 -4.99 6.48
N ARG A 74 13.35 -4.49 6.18
CA ARG A 74 14.59 -5.28 6.26
C ARG A 74 15.35 -5.11 7.57
N THR A 75 15.01 -4.13 8.40
CA THR A 75 15.51 -4.06 9.76
C THR A 75 14.42 -4.55 10.69
N HIS A 76 14.49 -5.83 11.03
CA HIS A 76 14.02 -6.30 12.32
C HIS A 76 14.53 -5.36 13.42
N GLN A 77 13.69 -4.41 13.83
CA GLN A 77 13.50 -4.01 15.21
C GLN A 77 12.31 -3.06 15.30
N CYS A 78 11.38 -3.52 16.13
CA CYS A 78 10.39 -2.73 16.84
C CYS A 78 10.95 -1.42 17.39
#